data_AF-A0A2R9AQJ5-F1
#
_entry.id   AF-A0A2R9AQJ5-F1
#
_cell.length_a   1.000
_cell.length_b   1.000
_cell.length_c   1.000
_cell.angle_alpha   90.00
_cell.angle_beta   90.00
_cell.angle_gamma   90.00
#
_symmetry.space_group_name_H-M   'P 1'
#
loop_
_entity.id
_entity.type
_entity.pdbx_description
1 polymer ?
#
loop_
_entity_poly.entity_id
_entity_poly.type
_entity_poly.pdbx_seq_one_letter_code
_entity_poly.pdbx_strand_id
1 'polypeptide(L)'
;MSAHLQWMVVRNCSSFLIKRKNTEPNNLKARNSFTVGVEPAADSRGVVVMKRRSSQRKPATSYVRTTINKNARATLSSIRHTILKNKASALHSRKPVMVNRKRTRPTKSS
;
A
#
# COMPACT_ATOMS: atom_id res chain seq x y z
N MET A 1 -17.82 -11.29 -6.25
CA MET A 1 -17.78 -10.14 -7.17
C MET A 1 -16.36 -10.09 -7.71
N SER A 2 -16.20 -10.07 -9.03
CA SER A 2 -14.87 -10.10 -9.65
C SER A 2 -14.22 -8.71 -9.61
N ALA A 3 -12.93 -8.65 -9.27
CA ALA A 3 -12.17 -7.41 -9.26
C ALA A 3 -12.09 -6.76 -10.65
N HIS A 4 -12.03 -7.58 -11.71
CA HIS A 4 -11.93 -7.09 -13.08
C HIS A 4 -13.24 -6.43 -13.54
N LEU A 5 -14.38 -7.05 -13.23
CA LEU A 5 -15.68 -6.49 -13.57
C LEU A 5 -15.94 -5.19 -12.80
N GLN A 6 -15.63 -5.16 -11.50
CA GLN A 6 -15.75 -3.95 -10.69
C GLN A 6 -14.88 -2.81 -11.24
N TRP A 7 -13.69 -3.12 -11.76
CA TRP A 7 -12.83 -2.14 -12.39
C TRP A 7 -13.43 -1.55 -13.67
N MET A 8 -14.03 -2.37 -14.53
CA MET A 8 -14.68 -1.87 -15.75
C MET A 8 -15.80 -0.88 -15.44
N VAL A 9 -16.55 -1.10 -14.37
CA VAL A 9 -17.64 -0.21 -13.93
C VAL A 9 -17.09 1.10 -13.35
N VAL A 10 -16.08 1.02 -12.47
CA VAL A 10 -15.65 2.16 -11.66
C VAL A 10 -14.59 3.04 -12.35
N ARG A 11 -13.82 2.51 -13.31
CA ARG A 11 -12.63 3.16 -13.88
C ARG A 11 -12.83 4.57 -14.43
N ASN A 12 -14.03 4.91 -14.91
CA ASN A 12 -14.35 6.22 -15.52
C ASN A 12 -15.55 6.94 -14.88
N CYS A 13 -16.23 6.31 -13.90
CA CYS A 13 -17.48 6.81 -13.32
C CYS A 13 -17.43 6.89 -11.78
N SER A 14 -16.25 6.79 -11.18
CA SER A 14 -16.07 6.87 -9.72
C SER A 14 -16.21 8.31 -9.22
N SER A 15 -16.93 8.49 -8.11
CA SER A 15 -17.01 9.78 -7.39
C SER A 15 -15.67 10.20 -6.78
N PHE A 16 -14.74 9.26 -6.57
CA PHE A 16 -13.40 9.55 -6.04
C PHE A 16 -12.39 9.96 -7.12
N LEU A 17 -12.80 9.91 -8.40
CA LEU A 17 -11.93 10.26 -9.50
C LEU A 17 -11.99 11.78 -9.75
N ILE A 18 -10.92 12.46 -9.39
CA ILE A 18 -10.66 13.83 -9.84
C ILE A 18 -9.80 13.71 -11.10
N LYS A 19 -10.03 14.57 -12.12
CA LYS A 19 -9.17 14.57 -13.32
C LYS A 19 -7.70 14.64 -12.88
N ARG A 20 -6.94 13.54 -13.08
CA ARG A 20 -5.52 13.28 -12.73
C ARG A 20 -5.21 12.65 -11.35
N LYS A 21 -6.16 12.52 -10.42
CA LYS A 21 -5.91 11.93 -9.08
C LYS A 21 -7.10 11.10 -8.59
N ASN A 22 -6.85 10.02 -7.86
CA ASN A 22 -7.89 9.24 -7.20
C ASN A 22 -7.81 9.49 -5.68
N THR A 23 -8.93 9.88 -5.06
CA THR A 23 -9.05 10.18 -3.63
C THR A 23 -9.62 9.00 -2.82
N GLU A 24 -9.72 7.81 -3.42
CA GLU A 24 -10.17 6.62 -2.70
C GLU A 24 -9.34 6.34 -1.44
N PRO A 25 -9.99 6.03 -0.31
CA PRO A 25 -9.29 5.63 0.90
C PRO A 25 -8.51 4.34 0.65
N ASN A 26 -7.33 4.20 1.29
CA ASN A 26 -6.37 3.11 1.07
C ASN A 26 -5.63 3.15 -0.29
N ASN A 27 -5.34 4.35 -0.79
CA ASN A 27 -4.57 4.58 -2.02
C ASN A 27 -3.23 5.28 -1.80
N LEU A 28 -2.19 4.50 -1.51
CA LEU A 28 -0.83 5.01 -1.22
C LEU A 28 -0.22 5.92 -2.28
N LYS A 29 -0.64 5.80 -3.55
CA LYS A 29 -0.07 6.60 -4.65
C LYS A 29 -1.06 7.62 -5.22
N ALA A 30 -2.28 7.69 -4.70
CA ALA A 30 -3.38 8.49 -5.28
C ALA A 30 -3.57 8.26 -6.80
N ARG A 31 -3.23 7.05 -7.27
CA ARG A 31 -3.35 6.63 -8.68
C ARG A 31 -4.54 5.71 -8.82
N ASN A 32 -5.19 5.73 -9.98
CA ASN A 32 -6.29 4.82 -10.28
C ASN A 32 -5.75 3.38 -10.39
N SER A 33 -5.59 2.69 -9.26
CA SER A 33 -5.01 1.34 -9.15
C SER A 33 -5.42 0.66 -7.83
N PHE A 34 -5.43 -0.68 -7.80
CA PHE A 34 -5.67 -1.45 -6.57
C PHE A 34 -4.48 -1.37 -5.60
N THR A 35 -4.71 -1.00 -4.34
CA THR A 35 -3.64 -0.70 -3.37
C THR A 35 -3.96 -1.12 -1.93
N VAL A 36 -2.89 -1.21 -1.13
CA VAL A 36 -2.90 -1.29 0.34
C VAL A 36 -2.99 0.13 0.89
N GLY A 37 -3.60 0.33 2.06
CA GLY A 37 -3.68 1.63 2.73
C GLY A 37 -2.75 1.76 3.93
N VAL A 38 -2.15 2.94 4.07
CA VAL A 38 -1.41 3.37 5.26
C VAL A 38 -1.81 4.81 5.53
N GLU A 39 -2.27 5.08 6.74
CA GLU A 39 -2.80 6.39 7.14
C GLU A 39 -2.01 6.94 8.33
N PRO A 40 -1.95 8.28 8.50
CA PRO A 40 -1.43 8.87 9.74
C PRO A 40 -2.29 8.47 10.95
N ALA A 41 -1.65 8.30 12.11
CA ALA A 41 -2.38 8.10 13.35
C ALA A 41 -3.11 9.39 13.76
N ALA A 42 -4.31 9.26 14.34
CA ALA A 42 -5.11 10.40 14.81
C ALA A 42 -4.35 11.25 15.85
N ASP A 43 -3.54 10.60 16.68
CA ASP A 43 -2.78 11.24 17.75
C ASP A 43 -1.49 11.92 17.27
N SER A 44 -1.31 12.11 15.94
CA SER A 44 -0.11 12.64 15.27
C SER A 44 1.20 11.86 15.55
N ARG A 45 1.12 10.76 16.32
CA ARG A 45 2.24 9.93 16.73
C ARG A 45 2.10 8.54 16.11
N GLY A 46 2.86 8.30 15.05
CA GLY A 46 2.94 7.00 14.40
C GLY A 46 2.00 6.83 13.21
N VAL A 47 1.85 5.59 12.77
CA VAL A 47 1.25 5.24 11.48
C VAL A 47 0.24 4.10 11.66
N VAL A 48 -0.90 4.18 10.99
CA VAL A 48 -1.93 3.14 10.97
C VAL A 48 -1.82 2.33 9.68
N VAL A 49 -1.59 1.03 9.81
CA VAL A 49 -1.63 0.09 8.69
C VAL A 49 -3.01 -0.57 8.64
N MET A 50 -3.64 -0.57 7.47
CA MET A 50 -4.92 -1.24 7.25
C MET A 50 -4.74 -2.58 6.52
N LYS A 51 -5.24 -3.65 7.13
CA LYS A 51 -5.26 -5.00 6.54
C LYS A 51 -6.70 -5.40 6.20
N ARG A 52 -6.90 -5.92 4.99
CA ARG A 52 -8.19 -6.46 4.56
C ARG A 52 -8.40 -7.87 5.15
N ARG A 53 -9.58 -8.12 5.73
CA ARG A 53 -10.06 -9.45 6.15
C ARG A 53 -10.70 -10.19 4.96
N SER A 54 -10.85 -11.50 5.08
CA SER A 54 -11.47 -12.36 4.05
C SER A 54 -12.94 -12.02 3.79
N SER A 55 -13.64 -11.41 4.76
CA SER A 55 -15.05 -11.02 4.69
C SER A 55 -15.28 -9.80 3.78
N GLN A 56 -15.32 -10.02 2.47
CA GLN A 56 -15.46 -8.94 1.48
C GLN A 56 -16.81 -8.20 1.50
N ARG A 57 -17.90 -8.86 1.94
CA ARG A 57 -19.27 -8.31 1.91
C ARG A 57 -19.71 -7.64 3.22
N LYS A 58 -18.81 -7.48 4.18
CA LYS A 58 -19.12 -6.92 5.50
C LYS A 58 -18.25 -5.68 5.74
N PRO A 59 -18.58 -4.51 5.14
CA PRO A 59 -17.70 -3.34 5.13
C PRO A 59 -17.28 -2.91 6.53
N ALA A 60 -18.20 -2.92 7.50
CA ALA A 60 -17.94 -2.56 8.90
C ALA A 60 -16.82 -3.40 9.56
N THR A 61 -16.63 -4.65 9.14
CA THR A 61 -15.65 -5.59 9.74
C THR A 61 -14.51 -5.95 8.77
N SER A 62 -14.49 -5.33 7.59
CA SER A 62 -13.64 -5.74 6.47
C SER A 62 -12.18 -5.31 6.61
N TYR A 63 -11.90 -4.34 7.48
CA TYR A 63 -10.56 -3.83 7.74
C TYR A 63 -10.16 -4.01 9.19
N VAL A 64 -8.90 -4.40 9.41
CA VAL A 64 -8.23 -4.37 10.71
C VAL A 64 -7.20 -3.25 10.66
N ARG A 65 -7.26 -2.35 11.63
CA ARG A 65 -6.32 -1.23 11.80
C ARG A 65 -5.32 -1.59 12.87
N THR A 66 -4.03 -1.42 12.56
CA THR A 66 -2.95 -1.56 13.55
C THR A 66 -2.14 -0.28 13.61
N THR A 67 -2.16 0.38 14.76
CA THR A 67 -1.34 1.54 15.08
C THR A 67 0.10 1.11 15.39
N ILE A 68 1.07 1.71 14.72
CA ILE A 68 2.49 1.48 14.96
C ILE A 68 3.11 2.79 15.42
N ASN A 69 3.43 2.85 16.71
CA ASN A 69 4.15 3.96 17.32
C ASN A 69 5.53 3.49 17.76
N LYS A 70 6.45 3.39 16.80
CA LYS A 70 7.86 3.02 17.01
C LYS A 70 8.74 4.07 16.32
N ASN A 71 10.06 3.98 16.53
CA ASN A 71 11.01 4.78 15.76
C ASN A 71 10.89 4.52 14.24
N ALA A 72 11.35 5.46 13.42
CA ALA A 72 11.14 5.43 11.96
C ALA A 72 11.62 4.13 11.28
N ARG A 73 12.82 3.65 11.64
CA ARG A 73 13.40 2.42 11.06
C ARG A 73 12.61 1.17 11.45
N ALA A 74 12.21 1.06 12.71
CA ALA A 74 11.42 -0.07 13.20
C ALA A 74 10.00 -0.07 12.61
N THR A 75 9.40 1.11 12.41
CA THR A 75 8.10 1.27 11.77
C THR A 75 8.15 0.81 10.30
N LEU A 76 9.11 1.31 9.52
CA LEU A 76 9.29 0.89 8.12
C LEU A 76 9.59 -0.61 7.99
N SER A 77 10.40 -1.16 8.89
CA SER A 77 10.70 -2.61 8.90
C SER A 77 9.47 -3.44 9.25
N SER A 78 8.67 -3.00 10.23
CA SER A 78 7.41 -3.67 10.61
C SER A 78 6.41 -3.68 9.45
N ILE A 79 6.25 -2.55 8.75
CA ILE A 79 5.40 -2.44 7.56
C ILE A 79 5.91 -3.37 6.45
N ARG A 80 7.22 -3.35 6.17
CA ARG A 80 7.84 -4.22 5.16
C ARG A 80 7.60 -5.70 5.45
N HIS A 81 7.83 -6.15 6.68
CA HIS A 81 7.60 -7.55 7.05
C HIS A 81 6.12 -7.92 6.97
N THR A 82 5.22 -7.03 7.38
CA THR A 82 3.78 -7.27 7.26
C THR A 82 3.36 -7.48 5.81
N ILE A 83 3.84 -6.63 4.89
CA ILE A 83 3.54 -6.78 3.46
C ILE A 83 4.19 -8.05 2.89
N LEU A 84 5.47 -8.31 3.19
CA LEU A 84 6.19 -9.48 2.68
C LEU A 84 5.64 -10.82 3.20
N LYS A 85 5.21 -10.91 4.46
CA LYS A 85 4.62 -12.14 5.01
C LYS A 85 3.23 -12.42 4.44
N ASN A 86 2.45 -11.38 4.14
CA ASN A 86 1.14 -11.55 3.50
C ASN A 86 1.24 -11.73 1.96
N LYS A 87 2.41 -11.51 1.36
CA LYS A 87 2.66 -11.60 -0.09
C LYS A 87 2.60 -13.01 -0.69
N ALA A 88 2.54 -14.06 0.13
CA ALA A 88 2.18 -15.41 -0.34
C ALA A 88 0.80 -15.45 -1.04
N SER A 89 -0.05 -14.43 -0.83
CA SER A 89 -1.37 -14.31 -1.46
C SER A 89 -1.48 -13.27 -2.59
N ALA A 90 -0.43 -12.47 -2.85
CA ALA A 90 -0.51 -11.32 -3.78
C ALA A 90 0.64 -11.19 -4.79
N LEU A 91 1.72 -11.99 -4.67
CA LEU A 91 2.88 -11.92 -5.58
C LEU A 91 2.76 -12.71 -6.88
N HIS A 92 1.71 -13.51 -7.10
CA HIS A 92 1.53 -14.19 -8.39
C HIS A 92 1.30 -13.23 -9.57
N SER A 93 1.23 -11.91 -9.37
CA SER A 93 0.96 -10.94 -10.46
C SER A 93 2.00 -9.86 -10.72
N ARG A 94 3.10 -9.72 -9.95
CA ARG A 94 4.04 -8.59 -10.15
C ARG A 94 5.50 -8.92 -9.85
N LYS A 95 6.34 -8.96 -10.90
CA LYS A 95 7.81 -8.96 -10.80
C LYS A 95 8.30 -7.65 -10.13
N PRO A 96 9.28 -7.67 -9.21
CA PRO A 96 9.82 -6.45 -8.64
C PRO A 96 10.63 -5.67 -9.67
N VAL A 97 10.36 -4.36 -9.77
CA VAL A 97 11.20 -3.42 -10.54
C VAL A 97 12.54 -3.28 -9.80
N MET A 98 13.64 -3.62 -10.48
CA MET A 98 14.98 -3.43 -9.96
C MET A 98 15.33 -1.94 -9.95
N VAL A 99 15.82 -1.44 -8.81
CA VAL A 99 16.41 -0.10 -8.74
C VAL A 99 17.86 -0.21 -9.20
N ASN A 100 18.22 0.47 -10.28
CA ASN A 100 19.60 0.58 -10.72
C ASN A 100 20.40 1.40 -9.70
N ARG A 101 21.20 0.71 -8.88
CA ARG A 101 22.25 1.37 -8.07
C ARG A 101 23.38 1.77 -9.00
N LYS A 102 23.69 3.07 -9.09
CA LYS A 102 24.97 3.53 -9.65
C LYS A 102 26.09 3.00 -8.75
N ARG A 103 27.02 2.21 -9.32
CA ARG A 103 28.25 1.79 -8.63
C ARG A 103 29.11 3.02 -8.36
N THR A 104 29.50 3.25 -7.11
CA THR A 104 30.55 4.21 -6.76
C THR A 104 31.90 3.63 -7.13
N ARG A 105 32.75 4.43 -7.80
CA ARG A 105 34.13 4.05 -8.12
C ARG A 105 35.02 4.25 -6.88
N PRO A 106 35.98 3.34 -6.60
CA PRO A 106 36.92 3.54 -5.51
C PRO A 106 37.87 4.71 -5.83
N THR A 107 38.14 5.55 -4.83
CA THR A 107 39.19 6.57 -4.87
C THR A 107 40.56 5.90 -4.74
N LYS A 108 41.49 6.19 -5.65
CA LYS A 108 42.89 5.78 -5.53
C LYS A 108 43.49 6.42 -4.27
N SER A 109 44.08 5.60 -3.39
CA SER A 109 44.98 6.07 -2.34
C SER A 109 46.29 6.52 -2.98
N SER A 110 46.84 7.62 -2.44
CA SER A 110 48.12 8.21 -2.85
C SER A 110 49.31 7.41 -2.34
#